data_AF-A0AAE1MHF9-F1
#
_entry.id   AF-A0AAE1MHF9-F1
#
_cell.length_a   1.000
_cell.length_b   1.000
_cell.length_c   1.000
_cell.angle_alpha   90.00
_cell.angle_beta   90.00
_cell.angle_gamma   90.00
#
_symmetry.space_group_name_H-M   'P 1'
#
loop_
_entity.id
_entity.type
_entity.pdbx_description
1 polymer ?
#
loop_
_entity_poly.entity_id
_entity_poly.type
_entity_poly.pdbx_seq_one_letter_code
_entity_poly.pdbx_strand_id
1 'polypeptide(L)'
;MDTKGRTKDTVNARLDIQEICRRPALHLVQDGRGRISKPRAPYTLNKQQNLELLQWVKDLKLPDGYASNLKRCVNMHEGKFFGMKSHDCHVFFQRLLPWAFKALPKEMWSILTNFSVFFREICASELNVEKLRLLEASMPITQCKLEKVFPPSFFDSMEHLPVHLAYEARVGGPQQYRWMYPFERFLRTLKQKIKNPTHVEGSIAEAYLVEEAAKFSSYYHPPEMMSRWRRVPRNDAGDTRDQKSIFNYPGRVVGKHWKSTLDGRDKQVAEWYILNNCEEVAPYLK
;
A
#
# COMPACT_ATOMS: atom_id res chain seq x y z
N MET A 1 -9.00 -12.03 -8.99
CA MET A 1 -10.46 -12.29 -8.96
C MET A 1 -10.83 -13.78 -8.90
N ASP A 2 -9.87 -14.72 -8.82
CA ASP A 2 -10.18 -16.17 -8.87
C ASP A 2 -9.85 -16.90 -7.55
N THR A 3 -10.26 -16.29 -6.44
CA THR A 3 -10.12 -16.87 -5.10
C THR A 3 -11.43 -17.54 -4.70
N LYS A 4 -11.40 -18.85 -4.48
CA LYS A 4 -12.56 -19.66 -4.06
C LYS A 4 -13.23 -19.04 -2.82
N GLY A 5 -14.55 -18.85 -2.89
CA GLY A 5 -15.36 -18.28 -1.81
C GLY A 5 -15.28 -16.75 -1.65
N ARG A 6 -14.45 -16.06 -2.44
CA ARG A 6 -14.32 -14.58 -2.41
C ARG A 6 -14.41 -13.93 -3.79
N THR A 7 -14.60 -14.73 -4.83
CA THR A 7 -14.71 -14.22 -6.20
C THR A 7 -16.04 -13.50 -6.39
N LYS A 8 -16.00 -12.30 -6.95
CA LYS A 8 -17.22 -11.63 -7.47
C LYS A 8 -17.58 -12.13 -8.87
N ASP A 9 -16.70 -12.88 -9.54
CA ASP A 9 -16.95 -13.49 -10.84
C ASP A 9 -17.70 -14.83 -10.70
N THR A 10 -18.93 -14.76 -10.19
CA THR A 10 -19.80 -15.92 -9.90
C THR A 10 -20.56 -16.40 -11.13
N VAL A 11 -21.23 -17.56 -11.04
CA VAL A 11 -22.11 -18.06 -12.12
C VAL A 11 -23.24 -17.06 -12.39
N ASN A 12 -23.89 -16.55 -11.34
CA ASN A 12 -24.95 -15.54 -11.48
C ASN A 12 -24.43 -14.27 -12.16
N ALA A 13 -23.24 -13.79 -11.75
CA ALA A 13 -22.62 -12.64 -12.41
C ALA A 13 -22.36 -12.86 -13.91
N ARG A 14 -22.11 -14.11 -14.35
CA ARG A 14 -21.98 -14.45 -15.78
C ARG A 14 -23.32 -14.50 -16.50
N LEU A 15 -24.39 -14.91 -15.83
CA LEU A 15 -25.76 -14.83 -16.36
C LEU A 15 -26.18 -13.37 -16.52
N ASP A 16 -25.93 -12.53 -15.51
CA ASP A 16 -26.18 -11.08 -15.57
C ASP A 16 -25.37 -10.43 -16.70
N ILE A 17 -24.12 -10.86 -16.90
CA ILE A 17 -23.33 -10.43 -18.06
C ILE A 17 -24.04 -10.80 -19.35
N GLN A 18 -24.48 -12.05 -19.51
CA GLN A 18 -25.14 -12.49 -20.75
C GLN A 18 -26.43 -11.71 -21.04
N GLU A 19 -27.19 -11.35 -20.01
CA GLU A 19 -28.43 -10.60 -20.13
C GLU A 19 -28.20 -9.10 -20.40
N ILE A 20 -27.28 -8.48 -19.64
CA ILE A 20 -27.17 -7.01 -19.56
C ILE A 20 -25.92 -6.49 -20.29
N CYS A 21 -24.84 -7.25 -20.31
CA CYS A 21 -23.53 -6.84 -20.83
C CYS A 21 -23.18 -7.66 -22.08
N ARG A 22 -23.39 -7.12 -23.28
CA ARG A 22 -23.04 -7.77 -24.57
C ARG A 22 -21.55 -8.17 -24.69
N ARG A 23 -21.13 -9.24 -24.00
CA ARG A 23 -19.74 -9.72 -23.85
C ARG A 23 -19.70 -11.24 -24.06
N PRO A 24 -19.87 -11.72 -25.31
CA PRO A 24 -20.00 -13.16 -25.61
C PRO A 24 -18.84 -14.01 -25.10
N ALA A 25 -17.63 -13.46 -25.08
CA ALA A 25 -16.43 -14.15 -24.58
C ALA A 25 -16.51 -14.53 -23.08
N LEU A 26 -17.44 -13.95 -22.32
CA LEU A 26 -17.64 -14.22 -20.90
C LEU A 26 -18.89 -15.06 -20.61
N HIS A 27 -19.71 -15.39 -21.62
CA HIS A 27 -20.92 -16.18 -21.41
C HIS A 27 -20.60 -17.59 -20.93
N LEU A 28 -21.50 -18.19 -20.16
CA LEU A 28 -21.34 -19.57 -19.73
C LEU A 28 -21.43 -20.50 -20.94
N VAL A 29 -20.56 -21.50 -20.98
CA VAL A 29 -20.53 -22.50 -22.07
C VAL A 29 -21.00 -23.83 -21.52
N GLN A 30 -21.98 -24.42 -22.20
CA GLN A 30 -22.47 -25.75 -21.89
C GLN A 30 -21.80 -26.77 -22.81
N ASP A 31 -21.23 -27.83 -22.24
CA ASP A 31 -20.71 -28.94 -23.03
C ASP A 31 -21.85 -29.83 -23.57
N GLY A 32 -21.54 -30.72 -24.51
CA GLY A 32 -22.52 -31.67 -25.06
C GLY A 32 -23.09 -32.68 -24.04
N ARG A 33 -22.63 -32.65 -22.78
CA ARG A 33 -23.12 -33.47 -21.66
C ARG A 33 -23.93 -32.63 -20.66
N GLY A 34 -24.23 -31.37 -20.99
CA GLY A 34 -25.01 -30.46 -20.16
C GLY A 34 -24.23 -29.78 -19.03
N ARG A 35 -22.92 -30.00 -18.90
CA ARG A 35 -22.10 -29.37 -17.85
C ARG A 35 -21.81 -27.93 -18.22
N ILE A 36 -22.06 -27.04 -17.27
CA ILE A 36 -21.80 -25.61 -17.40
C ILE A 36 -20.37 -25.31 -16.99
N SER A 37 -19.63 -24.61 -17.86
CA SER A 37 -18.27 -24.16 -17.62
C SER A 37 -18.15 -22.64 -17.78
N LYS A 38 -17.28 -22.03 -16.97
CA LYS A 38 -17.01 -20.59 -17.00
C LYS A 38 -15.75 -20.33 -17.83
N PRO A 39 -15.83 -19.63 -18.98
CA PRO A 39 -14.62 -19.27 -19.72
C PRO A 39 -13.76 -18.31 -18.91
N ARG A 40 -12.45 -18.44 -19.10
CA ARG A 40 -11.47 -17.62 -18.38
C ARG A 40 -11.63 -16.15 -18.77
N ALA A 41 -11.81 -15.31 -17.76
CA ALA A 41 -11.89 -13.87 -17.96
C ALA A 41 -10.52 -13.25 -18.27
N PRO A 42 -10.47 -12.14 -19.03
CA PRO A 42 -9.24 -11.40 -19.31
C PRO A 42 -8.66 -10.75 -18.04
N TYR A 43 -9.46 -10.59 -16.98
CA TYR A 43 -9.05 -10.02 -15.68
C TYR A 43 -8.53 -11.06 -14.68
N THR A 44 -8.23 -12.27 -15.14
CA THR A 44 -7.73 -13.35 -14.30
C THR A 44 -6.35 -13.82 -14.77
N LEU A 45 -5.36 -13.67 -13.88
CA LEU A 45 -4.04 -14.26 -14.04
C LEU A 45 -4.13 -15.78 -14.12
N ASN A 46 -3.29 -16.41 -14.93
CA ASN A 46 -3.17 -17.87 -14.90
C ASN A 46 -2.42 -18.30 -13.63
N LYS A 47 -2.41 -19.61 -13.36
CA LYS A 47 -1.75 -20.16 -12.18
C LYS A 47 -0.28 -19.76 -12.07
N GLN A 48 0.45 -19.79 -13.19
CA GLN A 48 1.87 -19.44 -13.24
C GLN A 48 2.10 -17.95 -12.95
N GLN A 49 1.41 -17.05 -13.66
CA GLN A 49 1.42 -15.60 -13.47
C GLN A 49 1.06 -15.23 -12.03
N ASN A 50 0.10 -15.92 -11.42
CA ASN A 50 -0.28 -15.69 -10.04
C ASN A 50 0.83 -16.13 -9.05
N LEU A 51 1.51 -17.25 -9.30
CA LEU A 51 2.65 -17.67 -8.50
C LEU A 51 3.85 -16.71 -8.65
N GLU A 52 4.11 -16.22 -9.85
CA GLU A 52 5.14 -15.21 -10.12
C GLU A 52 4.85 -13.89 -9.38
N LEU A 53 3.60 -13.42 -9.43
CA LEU A 53 3.13 -12.28 -8.64
C LEU A 53 3.39 -12.48 -7.14
N LEU A 54 2.97 -13.62 -6.59
CA LEU A 54 3.12 -13.90 -5.17
C LEU A 54 4.59 -14.00 -4.77
N GLN A 55 5.42 -14.63 -5.60
CA GLN A 55 6.85 -14.72 -5.38
C GLN A 55 7.50 -13.33 -5.42
N TRP A 56 7.14 -12.48 -6.38
CA TRP A 56 7.60 -11.10 -6.44
C TRP A 56 7.24 -10.32 -5.17
N VAL A 57 6.00 -10.40 -4.66
CA VAL A 57 5.62 -9.74 -3.40
C VAL A 57 6.36 -10.34 -2.20
N LYS A 58 6.66 -11.65 -2.22
CA LYS A 58 7.40 -12.34 -1.17
C LYS A 58 8.85 -11.87 -1.06
N ASP A 59 9.45 -11.52 -2.20
CA ASP A 59 10.84 -11.05 -2.30
C ASP A 59 10.97 -9.52 -2.24
N LEU A 60 9.83 -8.81 -2.31
CA LEU A 60 9.77 -7.36 -2.26
C LEU A 60 10.34 -6.83 -0.95
N LYS A 61 11.32 -5.93 -1.06
CA LYS A 61 11.89 -5.17 0.06
C LYS A 61 11.45 -3.73 -0.07
N LEU A 62 10.81 -3.22 0.99
CA LEU A 62 10.38 -1.84 1.09
C LEU A 62 11.24 -1.13 2.14
N PRO A 63 11.38 0.21 2.06
CA PRO A 63 12.05 0.98 3.12
C PRO A 63 11.44 0.68 4.49
N ASP A 64 12.27 0.66 5.53
CA ASP A 64 11.74 0.39 6.88
C ASP A 64 10.74 1.49 7.29
N GLY A 65 9.66 1.06 7.95
CA GLY A 65 8.53 1.92 8.28
C GLY A 65 7.56 2.24 7.13
N TYR A 66 7.89 1.92 5.87
CA TYR A 66 7.03 2.24 4.72
C TYR A 66 5.79 1.35 4.60
N ALA A 67 5.92 0.05 4.86
CA ALA A 67 4.80 -0.90 4.89
C ALA A 67 5.11 -2.05 5.88
N SER A 68 4.12 -2.88 6.18
CA SER A 68 4.39 -4.11 6.91
C SER A 68 5.19 -5.09 6.04
N ASN A 69 5.73 -6.14 6.65
CA ASN A 69 6.45 -7.18 5.92
C ASN A 69 5.47 -8.01 5.07
N LEU A 70 5.27 -7.59 3.81
CA LEU A 70 4.32 -8.18 2.86
C LEU A 70 4.58 -9.66 2.57
N LYS A 71 5.81 -10.16 2.78
CA LYS A 71 6.12 -11.59 2.73
C LYS A 71 5.22 -12.42 3.64
N ARG A 72 4.82 -11.87 4.79
CA ARG A 72 3.91 -12.55 5.75
C ARG A 72 2.48 -12.63 5.23
N CYS A 73 2.14 -11.84 4.21
CA CYS A 73 0.82 -11.81 3.61
C CYS A 73 0.70 -12.73 2.39
N VAL A 74 1.74 -13.49 2.04
CA VAL A 74 1.78 -14.35 0.86
C VAL A 74 1.69 -15.82 1.27
N ASN A 75 0.66 -16.52 0.79
CA ASN A 75 0.58 -17.98 0.86
C ASN A 75 0.87 -18.60 -0.51
N MET A 76 2.08 -19.14 -0.69
CA MET A 76 2.50 -19.79 -1.93
C MET A 76 1.79 -21.12 -2.17
N HIS A 77 1.44 -21.86 -1.11
CA HIS A 77 0.77 -23.16 -1.23
C HIS A 77 -0.68 -22.99 -1.72
N GLU A 78 -1.41 -22.03 -1.13
CA GLU A 78 -2.79 -21.73 -1.51
C GLU A 78 -2.89 -20.76 -2.70
N GLY A 79 -1.78 -20.18 -3.15
CA GLY A 79 -1.76 -19.24 -4.28
C GLY A 79 -2.56 -17.96 -4.00
N LYS A 80 -2.53 -17.42 -2.78
CA LYS A 80 -3.33 -16.24 -2.41
C LYS A 80 -2.62 -15.31 -1.43
N PHE A 81 -3.06 -14.05 -1.41
CA PHE A 81 -2.75 -13.13 -0.33
C PHE A 81 -3.65 -13.38 0.88
N PHE A 82 -3.13 -13.14 2.08
CA PHE A 82 -3.89 -13.21 3.33
C PHE A 82 -3.37 -12.18 4.34
N GLY A 83 -4.21 -11.77 5.28
CA GLY A 83 -3.79 -10.97 6.44
C GLY A 83 -3.24 -9.57 6.14
N MET A 84 -3.38 -9.05 4.91
CA MET A 84 -3.02 -7.66 4.61
C MET A 84 -3.87 -6.71 5.44
N LYS A 85 -3.23 -5.71 6.06
CA LYS A 85 -3.93 -4.64 6.77
C LYS A 85 -4.27 -3.50 5.81
N SER A 86 -5.19 -2.63 6.20
CA SER A 86 -5.66 -1.51 5.36
C SER A 86 -4.51 -0.65 4.82
N HIS A 87 -3.52 -0.35 5.66
CA HIS A 87 -2.31 0.36 5.26
C HIS A 87 -1.51 -0.37 4.17
N ASP A 88 -1.33 -1.68 4.29
CA ASP A 88 -0.61 -2.49 3.30
C ASP A 88 -1.38 -2.52 1.97
N CYS A 89 -2.71 -2.61 2.02
CA CYS A 89 -3.56 -2.50 0.84
C CYS A 89 -3.42 -1.12 0.17
N HIS A 90 -3.34 -0.03 0.94
CA HIS A 90 -3.14 1.32 0.39
C HIS A 90 -1.78 1.47 -0.28
N VAL A 91 -0.70 0.97 0.33
CA VAL A 91 0.62 0.92 -0.32
C VAL A 91 0.54 0.12 -1.61
N PHE A 92 -0.17 -1.00 -1.60
CA PHE A 92 -0.37 -1.82 -2.79
C PHE A 92 -1.09 -1.04 -3.89
N PHE A 93 -2.21 -0.39 -3.59
CA PHE A 93 -2.96 0.43 -4.54
C PHE A 93 -2.13 1.59 -5.10
N GLN A 94 -1.40 2.32 -4.26
CA GLN A 94 -0.69 3.54 -4.67
C GLN A 94 0.60 3.27 -5.46
N ARG A 95 1.30 2.16 -5.19
CA ARG A 95 2.65 1.93 -5.71
C ARG A 95 2.85 0.60 -6.42
N LEU A 96 2.18 -0.46 -5.98
CA LEU A 96 2.49 -1.82 -6.42
C LEU A 96 1.52 -2.35 -7.47
N LEU A 97 0.30 -1.82 -7.54
CA LEU A 97 -0.77 -2.28 -8.42
C LEU A 97 -0.35 -2.38 -9.90
N PRO A 98 0.34 -1.39 -10.51
CA PRO A 98 0.76 -1.47 -11.91
C PRO A 98 1.79 -2.56 -12.15
N TRP A 99 2.67 -2.81 -11.17
CA TRP A 99 3.71 -3.82 -11.26
C TRP A 99 3.14 -5.22 -11.04
N ALA A 100 2.27 -5.35 -10.05
CA ALA A 100 1.60 -6.59 -9.69
C ALA A 100 0.80 -7.18 -10.86
N PHE A 101 0.16 -6.32 -11.64
CA PHE A 101 -0.75 -6.73 -12.70
C PHE A 101 -0.22 -6.46 -14.11
N LYS A 102 1.11 -6.32 -14.26
CA LYS A 102 1.78 -6.13 -15.56
C LYS A 102 1.50 -7.27 -16.56
N ALA A 103 1.23 -8.48 -16.07
CA ALA A 103 0.93 -9.64 -16.90
C ALA A 103 -0.51 -9.67 -17.48
N LEU A 104 -1.38 -8.72 -17.08
CA LEU A 104 -2.72 -8.58 -17.65
C LEU A 104 -2.69 -7.91 -19.03
N PRO A 105 -3.77 -8.03 -19.84
CA PRO A 105 -3.88 -7.33 -21.11
C PRO A 105 -3.65 -5.82 -20.97
N LYS A 106 -3.03 -5.21 -21.98
CA LYS A 106 -2.58 -3.80 -21.96
C LYS A 106 -3.67 -2.82 -21.55
N GLU A 107 -4.88 -3.01 -22.06
CA GLU A 107 -6.05 -2.17 -21.74
C GLU A 107 -6.35 -2.20 -20.24
N MET A 108 -6.35 -3.39 -19.64
CA MET A 108 -6.63 -3.57 -18.22
C MET A 108 -5.51 -3.04 -17.34
N TRP A 109 -4.28 -3.35 -17.73
CA TRP A 109 -3.10 -2.84 -17.05
C TRP A 109 -3.10 -1.31 -17.04
N SER A 110 -3.46 -0.66 -18.14
CA SER A 110 -3.58 0.79 -18.23
C SER A 110 -4.66 1.35 -17.28
N ILE A 111 -5.82 0.69 -17.18
CA ILE A 111 -6.89 1.11 -16.26
C ILE A 111 -6.42 1.00 -14.80
N LEU A 112 -5.81 -0.14 -14.42
CA LEU A 112 -5.26 -0.33 -13.07
C LEU A 112 -4.13 0.66 -12.78
N THR A 113 -3.33 1.01 -13.79
CA THR A 113 -2.28 2.01 -13.64
C THR A 113 -2.86 3.40 -13.38
N ASN A 114 -3.89 3.81 -14.12
CA ASN A 114 -4.58 5.08 -13.89
C ASN A 114 -5.20 5.13 -12.49
N PHE A 115 -5.80 4.02 -12.04
CA PHE A 115 -6.32 3.89 -10.69
C PHE A 115 -5.22 4.04 -9.64
N SER A 116 -4.08 3.39 -9.84
CA SER A 116 -2.92 3.50 -8.94
C SER A 116 -2.36 4.91 -8.87
N VAL A 117 -2.22 5.56 -10.03
CA VAL A 117 -1.79 6.96 -10.13
C VAL A 117 -2.77 7.85 -9.38
N PHE A 118 -4.08 7.71 -9.61
CA PHE A 118 -5.10 8.46 -8.90
C PHE A 118 -4.91 8.40 -7.38
N PHE A 119 -4.80 7.19 -6.81
CA PHE A 119 -4.60 7.02 -5.36
C PHE A 119 -3.28 7.60 -4.87
N ARG A 120 -2.22 7.51 -5.68
CA ARG A 120 -0.91 8.11 -5.35
C ARG A 120 -0.98 9.63 -5.27
N GLU A 121 -1.71 10.27 -6.17
CA GLU A 121 -1.84 11.73 -6.22
C GLU A 121 -2.69 12.27 -5.07
N ILE A 122 -3.85 11.66 -4.77
CA ILE A 122 -4.70 12.12 -3.66
C ILE A 122 -4.07 11.85 -2.29
N CYS A 123 -3.12 10.91 -2.21
CA CYS A 123 -2.39 10.57 -0.98
C CYS A 123 -1.00 11.24 -0.90
N ALA A 124 -0.69 12.20 -1.78
CA ALA A 124 0.53 12.99 -1.69
C ALA A 124 0.53 13.85 -0.41
N SER A 125 1.72 14.11 0.12
CA SER A 125 1.91 15.01 1.27
C SER A 125 1.51 16.45 0.95
N GLU A 126 1.72 16.85 -0.30
CA GLU A 126 1.35 18.14 -0.86
C GLU A 126 0.38 17.93 -2.03
N LEU A 127 -0.72 18.68 -2.03
CA LEU A 127 -1.77 18.55 -3.02
C LEU A 127 -1.71 19.70 -4.03
N ASN A 128 -1.72 19.37 -5.31
CA ASN A 128 -1.87 20.34 -6.38
C ASN A 128 -3.35 20.45 -6.78
N VAL A 129 -3.96 21.62 -6.56
CA VAL A 129 -5.38 21.87 -6.79
C VAL A 129 -5.79 21.65 -8.25
N GLU A 130 -4.98 22.10 -9.21
CA GLU A 130 -5.28 21.90 -10.64
C GLU A 130 -5.23 20.41 -11.01
N LYS A 131 -4.24 19.68 -10.47
CA LYS A 131 -4.16 18.24 -10.65
C LYS A 131 -5.37 17.53 -10.06
N LEU A 132 -5.85 17.95 -8.88
CA LEU A 132 -7.06 17.38 -8.28
C LEU A 132 -8.31 17.62 -9.13
N ARG A 133 -8.47 18.80 -9.75
CA ARG A 133 -9.58 19.05 -10.68
C ARG A 133 -9.55 18.11 -11.89
N LEU A 134 -8.35 17.85 -12.43
CA LEU A 134 -8.18 16.88 -13.52
C LEU A 134 -8.51 15.44 -13.07
N LEU A 135 -8.14 15.08 -11.84
CA LEU A 135 -8.48 13.77 -11.27
C LEU A 135 -9.98 13.64 -11.00
N GLU A 136 -10.63 14.68 -10.52
CA GLU A 136 -12.09 14.75 -10.33
C GLU A 136 -12.84 14.49 -11.65
N ALA A 137 -12.37 15.06 -12.76
CA ALA A 137 -12.96 14.83 -14.08
C ALA A 137 -12.61 13.45 -14.68
N SER A 138 -11.41 12.91 -14.43
CA SER A 138 -10.92 11.68 -15.07
C SER A 138 -11.24 10.39 -14.31
N MET A 139 -11.50 10.47 -13.00
CA MET A 139 -11.83 9.29 -12.19
C MET A 139 -13.17 8.65 -12.60
N PRO A 140 -14.27 9.39 -12.86
CA PRO A 140 -15.50 8.78 -13.39
C PRO A 140 -15.27 8.00 -14.69
N ILE A 141 -14.42 8.51 -15.58
CA ILE A 141 -14.06 7.82 -16.83
C ILE A 141 -13.28 6.53 -16.54
N THR A 142 -12.33 6.57 -15.61
CA THR A 142 -11.56 5.39 -15.18
C THR A 142 -12.46 4.34 -14.55
N GLN A 143 -13.46 4.76 -13.78
CA GLN A 143 -14.48 3.90 -13.21
C GLN A 143 -15.35 3.23 -14.28
N CYS A 144 -15.89 3.98 -15.24
CA CYS A 144 -16.65 3.40 -16.35
C CYS A 144 -15.79 2.41 -17.16
N LYS A 145 -14.48 2.64 -17.28
CA LYS A 145 -13.56 1.69 -17.92
C LYS A 145 -13.38 0.41 -17.10
N LEU A 146 -13.32 0.51 -15.77
CA LEU A 146 -13.33 -0.68 -14.89
C LEU A 146 -14.64 -1.47 -15.07
N GLU A 147 -15.79 -0.79 -15.07
CA GLU A 147 -17.12 -1.41 -15.25
C GLU A 147 -17.26 -2.12 -16.60
N LYS A 148 -16.61 -1.61 -17.65
CA LYS A 148 -16.53 -2.28 -18.96
C LYS A 148 -15.75 -3.59 -18.95
N VAL A 149 -14.91 -3.82 -17.94
CA VAL A 149 -14.03 -5.00 -17.86
C VAL A 149 -14.55 -6.01 -16.84
N PHE A 150 -14.83 -5.56 -15.63
CA PHE A 150 -15.22 -6.40 -14.50
C PHE A 150 -16.72 -6.74 -14.55
N PRO A 151 -17.16 -7.82 -13.86
CA PRO A 151 -18.57 -8.17 -13.77
C PRO A 151 -19.34 -7.15 -12.90
N PRO A 152 -20.65 -6.94 -13.15
CA PRO A 152 -21.47 -6.00 -12.36
C PRO A 152 -21.44 -6.28 -10.86
N SER A 153 -21.40 -7.55 -10.46
CA SER A 153 -21.27 -8.00 -9.07
C SER A 153 -20.01 -7.51 -8.34
N PHE A 154 -19.00 -7.04 -9.06
CA PHE A 154 -17.80 -6.44 -8.48
C PHE A 154 -18.06 -5.03 -7.96
N PHE A 155 -19.02 -4.30 -8.52
CA PHE A 155 -19.28 -2.91 -8.18
C PHE A 155 -20.43 -2.84 -7.18
N ASP A 156 -20.09 -2.63 -5.91
CA ASP A 156 -21.00 -2.12 -4.90
C ASP A 156 -20.70 -0.64 -4.63
N SER A 157 -21.39 -0.03 -3.66
CA SER A 157 -21.25 1.40 -3.37
C SER A 157 -19.81 1.79 -3.04
N MET A 158 -18.98 0.86 -2.52
CA MET A 158 -17.60 1.14 -2.15
C MET A 158 -16.70 1.36 -3.36
N GLU A 159 -16.88 0.59 -4.44
CA GLU A 159 -16.11 0.78 -5.67
C GLU A 159 -16.42 2.10 -6.38
N HIS A 160 -17.55 2.76 -6.07
CA HIS A 160 -17.92 4.08 -6.58
C HIS A 160 -17.41 5.26 -5.76
N LEU A 161 -16.98 5.05 -4.51
CA LEU A 161 -16.42 6.13 -3.69
C LEU A 161 -15.23 6.90 -4.29
N PRO A 162 -14.32 6.28 -5.08
CA PRO A 162 -13.18 6.99 -5.65
C PRO A 162 -13.54 8.26 -6.43
N VAL A 163 -14.72 8.35 -7.05
CA VAL A 163 -15.15 9.56 -7.78
C VAL A 163 -15.26 10.80 -6.89
N HIS A 164 -15.48 10.62 -5.59
CA HIS A 164 -15.60 11.72 -4.63
C HIS A 164 -14.26 12.10 -3.99
N LEU A 165 -13.27 11.20 -4.01
CA LEU A 165 -12.04 11.38 -3.23
C LEU A 165 -11.18 12.56 -3.72
N ALA A 166 -11.20 12.88 -5.01
CA ALA A 166 -10.46 14.04 -5.53
C ALA A 166 -11.07 15.37 -5.03
N TYR A 167 -12.40 15.47 -5.06
CA TYR A 167 -13.13 16.61 -4.49
C TYR A 167 -12.88 16.72 -2.98
N GLU A 168 -12.97 15.60 -2.27
CA GLU A 168 -12.75 15.54 -0.83
C GLU A 168 -11.32 15.95 -0.46
N ALA A 169 -10.31 15.51 -1.21
CA ALA A 169 -8.92 15.96 -1.03
C ALA A 169 -8.74 17.46 -1.31
N ARG A 170 -9.48 18.00 -2.28
CA ARG A 170 -9.43 19.44 -2.62
C ARG A 170 -10.02 20.32 -1.53
N VAL A 171 -11.09 19.88 -0.88
CA VAL A 171 -11.76 20.65 0.19
C VAL A 171 -11.15 20.37 1.57
N GLY A 172 -10.85 19.11 1.86
CA GLY A 172 -10.36 18.65 3.16
C GLY A 172 -8.83 18.62 3.30
N GLY A 173 -8.08 18.95 2.26
CA GLY A 173 -6.62 18.94 2.26
C GLY A 173 -6.01 17.52 2.29
N PRO A 174 -4.69 17.42 2.56
CA PRO A 174 -3.93 16.18 2.48
C PRO A 174 -4.55 15.02 3.26
N GLN A 175 -4.69 13.86 2.60
CA GLN A 175 -5.37 12.71 3.17
C GLN A 175 -4.67 12.15 4.43
N GLN A 176 -3.36 12.37 4.59
CA GLN A 176 -2.57 11.88 5.73
C GLN A 176 -3.14 12.27 7.09
N TYR A 177 -3.78 13.44 7.20
CA TYR A 177 -4.38 13.93 8.45
C TYR A 177 -5.80 13.41 8.69
N ARG A 178 -6.40 12.81 7.67
CA ARG A 178 -7.79 12.32 7.67
C ARG A 178 -7.88 10.80 7.65
N TRP A 179 -6.74 10.11 7.65
CA TRP A 179 -6.70 8.65 7.77
C TRP A 179 -7.08 8.19 9.17
N MET A 180 -7.74 7.03 9.24
CA MET A 180 -8.01 6.34 10.51
C MET A 180 -6.76 5.69 11.12
N TYR A 181 -5.68 5.50 10.35
CA TYR A 181 -4.51 4.74 10.81
C TYR A 181 -3.84 5.28 12.06
N PRO A 182 -3.63 6.61 12.23
CA PRO A 182 -3.07 7.15 13.46
C PRO A 182 -3.95 6.83 14.68
N PHE A 183 -5.27 6.98 14.53
CA PHE A 183 -6.24 6.69 15.59
C PHE A 183 -6.28 5.19 15.93
N GLU A 184 -6.34 4.31 14.92
CA GLU A 184 -6.31 2.86 15.12
C GLU A 184 -5.01 2.39 15.81
N ARG A 185 -3.86 2.96 15.40
CA ARG A 185 -2.56 2.66 16.03
C ARG A 185 -2.54 3.13 17.48
N PHE A 186 -3.08 4.30 17.78
CA PHE A 186 -3.19 4.81 19.15
C PHE A 186 -4.10 3.94 20.01
N LEU A 187 -5.30 3.60 19.52
CA LEU A 187 -6.23 2.71 20.20
C LEU A 187 -5.61 1.34 20.47
N ARG A 188 -4.80 0.80 19.55
CA ARG A 188 -4.05 -0.43 19.80
C ARG A 188 -3.10 -0.30 20.98
N THR A 189 -2.40 0.83 21.12
CA THR A 189 -1.52 1.11 22.26
C THR A 189 -2.32 1.16 23.56
N LEU A 190 -3.47 1.83 23.58
CA LEU A 190 -4.35 1.85 24.75
C LEU A 190 -4.85 0.46 25.13
N LYS A 191 -5.23 -0.37 24.14
CA LYS A 191 -5.64 -1.76 24.38
C LYS A 191 -4.56 -2.59 25.07
N GLN A 192 -3.28 -2.34 24.78
CA GLN A 192 -2.17 -3.03 25.43
C GLN A 192 -1.97 -2.62 26.90
N LYS A 193 -2.54 -1.49 27.33
CA LYS A 193 -2.50 -1.02 28.72
C LYS A 193 -3.57 -1.65 29.60
N ILE A 194 -4.58 -2.29 29.01
CA ILE A 194 -5.69 -2.91 29.74
C ILE A 194 -5.17 -4.19 30.42
N LYS A 195 -5.03 -4.16 31.75
CA LYS A 195 -4.73 -5.34 32.57
C LYS A 195 -5.99 -6.01 33.12
N ASN A 196 -7.01 -5.22 33.46
CA ASN A 196 -8.30 -5.70 33.93
C ASN A 196 -9.42 -5.28 32.97
N PRO A 197 -9.98 -6.21 32.16
CA PRO A 197 -11.07 -5.92 31.23
C PRO A 197 -12.36 -5.40 31.89
N THR A 198 -12.58 -5.68 33.18
CA THR A 198 -13.75 -5.18 33.92
C THR A 198 -13.64 -3.69 34.26
N HIS A 199 -12.41 -3.16 34.29
CA HIS A 199 -12.13 -1.75 34.59
C HIS A 199 -11.13 -1.19 33.57
N VAL A 200 -11.60 -1.06 32.32
CA VAL A 200 -10.78 -0.62 31.18
C VAL A 200 -10.18 0.77 31.42
N GLU A 201 -11.00 1.74 31.81
CA GLU A 201 -10.58 3.13 32.01
C GLU A 201 -9.57 3.24 33.17
N GLY A 202 -9.85 2.58 34.29
CA GLY A 202 -8.95 2.53 35.44
C GLY A 202 -7.61 1.89 35.11
N SER A 203 -7.61 0.78 34.36
CA SER A 203 -6.37 0.12 33.90
C SER A 203 -5.53 1.02 33.01
N ILE A 204 -6.19 1.75 32.08
CA ILE A 204 -5.50 2.68 31.19
C ILE A 204 -4.92 3.86 31.99
N ALA A 205 -5.68 4.43 32.91
CA ALA A 205 -5.25 5.54 33.77
C ALA A 205 -4.06 5.15 34.64
N GLU A 206 -4.11 3.99 35.31
CA GLU A 206 -3.00 3.46 36.11
C GLU A 206 -1.74 3.27 35.27
N ALA A 207 -1.85 2.59 34.12
CA ALA A 207 -0.72 2.39 33.22
C ALA A 207 -0.16 3.71 32.67
N TYR A 208 -1.01 4.72 32.46
CA TYR A 208 -0.60 6.05 32.03
C TYR A 208 0.17 6.77 33.14
N LEU A 209 -0.31 6.74 34.39
CA LEU A 209 0.39 7.30 35.56
C LEU A 209 1.79 6.69 35.73
N VAL A 210 1.92 5.37 35.58
CA VAL A 210 3.22 4.68 35.65
C VAL A 210 4.14 5.15 34.51
N GLU A 211 3.61 5.29 33.29
CA GLU A 211 4.41 5.79 32.16
C GLU A 211 4.87 7.24 32.33
N GLU A 212 4.01 8.12 32.88
CA GLU A 212 4.37 9.50 33.18
C GLU A 212 5.38 9.59 34.33
N ALA A 213 5.18 8.86 35.43
CA ALA A 213 6.14 8.81 36.52
C ALA A 213 7.53 8.32 36.05
N ALA A 214 7.57 7.26 35.23
CA ALA A 214 8.80 6.78 34.61
C ALA A 214 9.42 7.82 33.66
N LYS A 215 8.60 8.58 32.94
CA LYS A 215 9.06 9.69 32.08
C LYS A 215 9.71 10.78 32.92
N PHE A 216 9.05 11.26 33.97
CA PHE A 216 9.58 12.32 34.84
C PHE A 216 10.84 11.89 35.57
N SER A 217 10.88 10.68 36.12
CA SER A 217 12.09 10.09 36.73
C SER A 217 13.27 10.09 35.76
N SER A 218 13.02 9.85 34.46
CA SER A 218 14.08 9.81 33.46
C SER A 218 14.82 11.13 33.28
N TYR A 219 14.23 12.28 33.62
CA TYR A 219 14.95 13.57 33.57
C TYR A 219 16.06 13.68 34.62
N TYR A 220 15.95 12.95 35.73
CA TYR A 220 16.93 12.96 36.82
C TYR A 220 18.01 11.88 36.68
N HIS A 221 17.87 10.97 35.70
CA HIS A 221 18.88 9.96 35.42
C HIS A 221 19.96 10.48 34.47
N PRO A 222 21.23 10.03 34.62
CA PRO A 222 22.31 10.38 33.72
C PRO A 222 21.96 10.14 32.23
N PRO A 223 22.54 10.92 31.29
CA PRO A 223 22.26 10.79 29.85
C PRO A 223 22.56 9.39 29.29
N GLU A 224 23.54 8.70 29.87
CA GLU A 224 23.96 7.34 29.53
C GLU A 224 22.90 6.28 29.85
N MET A 225 21.98 6.58 30.78
CA MET A 225 20.94 5.65 31.17
C MET A 225 19.82 5.65 30.13
N MET A 226 19.73 4.52 29.42
CA MET A 226 18.68 4.27 28.43
C MET A 226 17.31 4.21 29.11
N SER A 227 16.45 5.16 28.76
CA SER A 227 15.02 5.14 29.11
C SER A 227 14.19 4.85 27.85
N ARG A 228 12.91 4.50 28.02
CA ARG A 228 11.98 4.34 26.88
C ARG A 228 11.94 5.60 26.00
N TRP A 229 12.13 6.77 26.60
CA TRP A 229 12.05 8.09 25.96
C TRP A 229 13.36 8.55 25.33
N ARG A 230 14.51 8.12 25.87
CA ARG A 230 15.84 8.33 25.26
C ARG A 230 16.19 7.26 24.23
N ARG A 231 15.31 6.29 24.01
CA ARG A 231 15.51 5.26 22.99
C ARG A 231 15.42 5.91 21.62
N VAL A 232 16.54 5.91 20.92
CA VAL A 232 16.66 6.41 19.56
C VAL A 232 15.58 5.73 18.68
N PRO A 233 14.84 6.49 17.84
CA PRO A 233 13.84 5.94 16.95
C PRO A 233 14.40 4.84 16.03
N ARG A 234 13.50 4.04 15.45
CA ARG A 234 13.90 3.03 14.46
C ARG A 234 14.61 3.72 13.29
N ASN A 235 15.83 3.25 12.98
CA ASN A 235 16.73 3.74 11.92
C ASN A 235 17.38 5.11 12.14
N ASP A 236 17.40 5.62 13.37
CA ASP A 236 18.27 6.74 13.71
C ASP A 236 19.53 6.15 14.38
N ALA A 237 20.69 6.35 13.75
CA ALA A 237 21.96 5.86 14.28
C ALA A 237 22.60 6.83 15.30
N GLY A 238 21.97 7.98 15.58
CA GLY A 238 22.48 8.96 16.53
C GLY A 238 23.81 9.62 16.14
N ASP A 239 24.27 9.41 14.89
CA ASP A 239 25.54 9.96 14.40
C ASP A 239 25.23 11.02 13.33
N THR A 240 25.47 12.28 13.69
CA THR A 240 25.21 13.48 12.86
C THR A 240 26.48 14.01 12.18
N ARG A 241 27.51 13.17 12.02
CA ARG A 241 28.78 13.62 11.43
C ARG A 241 28.70 13.64 9.90
N ASP A 242 28.80 14.84 9.34
CA ASP A 242 29.15 15.16 7.95
C ASP A 242 28.40 14.37 6.86
N GLN A 243 27.07 14.40 6.89
CA GLN A 243 26.25 13.89 5.78
C GLN A 243 25.84 15.02 4.83
N LYS A 244 26.03 14.80 3.52
CA LYS A 244 25.44 15.64 2.47
C LYS A 244 23.91 15.66 2.64
N SER A 245 23.25 16.73 2.20
CA SER A 245 21.81 16.99 2.38
C SER A 245 20.89 15.87 1.85
N ILE A 246 21.36 15.05 0.92
CA ILE A 246 20.63 13.87 0.43
C ILE A 246 20.68 12.66 1.37
N PHE A 247 21.61 12.65 2.32
CA PHE A 247 21.87 11.55 3.24
C PHE A 247 21.47 11.91 4.67
N ASN A 248 20.42 12.72 4.88
CA ASN A 248 20.01 13.24 6.20
C ASN A 248 19.53 12.20 7.22
N TYR A 249 19.51 10.92 6.86
CA TYR A 249 19.07 9.85 7.76
C TYR A 249 20.21 8.86 7.97
N PRO A 250 20.89 8.90 9.13
CA PRO A 250 21.89 7.91 9.47
C PRO A 250 21.18 6.57 9.72
N GLY A 251 21.11 5.75 8.67
CA GLY A 251 20.44 4.45 8.73
C GLY A 251 21.29 3.40 9.45
N ARG A 252 20.70 2.70 10.43
CA ARG A 252 21.32 1.51 11.02
C ARG A 252 21.08 0.30 10.14
N VAL A 253 22.14 -0.28 9.57
CA VAL A 253 22.04 -1.56 8.84
C VAL A 253 21.77 -2.68 9.86
N VAL A 254 20.60 -3.31 9.80
CA VAL A 254 20.23 -4.42 10.68
C VAL A 254 20.11 -5.70 9.85
N GLY A 255 20.94 -6.69 10.17
CA GLY A 255 20.93 -8.02 9.54
C GLY A 255 22.25 -8.41 8.87
N LYS A 256 22.24 -9.56 8.18
CA LYS A 256 23.39 -10.07 7.43
C LYS A 256 23.67 -9.13 6.25
N HIS A 257 24.84 -8.48 6.25
CA HIS A 257 25.27 -7.62 5.17
C HIS A 257 25.91 -8.44 4.05
N TRP A 258 25.77 -7.97 2.82
CA TRP A 258 26.53 -8.43 1.66
C TRP A 258 27.01 -7.18 0.94
N LYS A 259 28.28 -7.18 0.54
CA LYS A 259 28.84 -6.10 -0.26
C LYS A 259 28.49 -6.39 -1.71
N SER A 260 27.72 -5.52 -2.34
CA SER A 260 27.63 -5.45 -3.79
C SER A 260 28.34 -4.23 -4.30
N THR A 261 29.03 -4.41 -5.41
CA THR A 261 29.42 -3.30 -6.28
C THR A 261 28.21 -2.94 -7.12
N LEU A 262 27.89 -1.64 -7.21
CA LEU A 262 26.90 -1.16 -8.17
C LEU A 262 27.37 -1.51 -9.58
N ASP A 263 26.47 -2.01 -10.42
CA ASP A 263 26.77 -2.17 -11.83
C ASP A 263 26.92 -0.78 -12.50
N GLY A 264 27.44 -0.72 -13.73
CA GLY A 264 27.69 0.57 -14.40
C GLY A 264 26.42 1.41 -14.57
N ARG A 265 25.26 0.77 -14.71
CA ARG A 265 23.98 1.45 -14.92
C ARG A 265 23.42 1.97 -13.60
N ASP A 266 23.40 1.14 -12.57
CA ASP A 266 22.96 1.49 -11.22
C ASP A 266 23.86 2.57 -10.63
N LYS A 267 25.17 2.53 -10.94
CA LYS A 267 26.11 3.59 -10.58
C LYS A 267 25.76 4.91 -11.28
N GLN A 268 25.49 4.90 -12.59
CA GLN A 268 25.03 6.10 -13.30
C GLN A 268 23.71 6.65 -12.73
N VAL A 269 22.75 5.78 -12.40
CA VAL A 269 21.47 6.20 -11.83
C VAL A 269 21.68 6.80 -10.44
N ALA A 270 22.50 6.18 -9.60
CA ALA A 270 22.83 6.70 -8.27
C ALA A 270 23.58 8.04 -8.36
N GLU A 271 24.57 8.16 -9.24
CA GLU A 271 25.29 9.41 -9.49
C GLU A 271 24.34 10.50 -9.98
N TRP A 272 23.52 10.22 -11.00
CA TRP A 272 22.54 11.17 -11.51
C TRP A 272 21.57 11.64 -10.42
N TYR A 273 21.12 10.72 -9.55
CA TYR A 273 20.26 11.05 -8.42
C TYR A 273 20.98 11.94 -7.40
N ILE A 274 22.23 11.62 -7.03
CA ILE A 274 23.03 12.43 -6.11
C ILE A 274 23.22 13.84 -6.70
N LEU A 275 23.65 13.95 -7.96
CA LEU A 275 23.90 15.23 -8.61
C LEU A 275 22.65 16.11 -8.65
N ASN A 276 21.48 15.56 -9.00
CA ASN A 276 20.27 16.38 -9.13
C ASN A 276 19.56 16.70 -7.80
N ASN A 277 19.87 15.99 -6.71
CA ASN A 277 19.13 16.14 -5.45
C ASN A 277 20.00 16.65 -4.29
N CYS A 278 21.32 16.79 -4.48
CA CYS A 278 22.26 17.25 -3.46
C CYS A 278 22.55 18.75 -3.63
N GLU A 279 21.98 19.56 -2.74
CA GLU A 279 22.14 21.02 -2.76
C GLU A 279 23.61 21.46 -2.72
N GLU A 280 24.46 20.73 -1.99
CA GLU A 280 25.89 21.04 -1.88
C GLU A 280 26.69 20.74 -3.15
N VAL A 281 26.13 19.98 -4.08
CA VAL A 281 26.76 19.66 -5.37
C VAL A 281 26.29 20.62 -6.47
N ALA A 282 25.18 21.33 -6.28
CA ALA A 282 24.65 22.29 -7.23
C ALA A 282 25.69 23.33 -7.75
N PRO A 283 26.61 23.87 -6.92
CA PRO A 283 27.64 24.81 -7.40
C PRO A 283 28.63 24.22 -8.41
N TYR A 284 28.75 22.90 -8.46
CA TYR A 284 29.73 22.17 -9.27
C TYR A 284 29.14 21.61 -10.58
N LEU A 285 27.82 21.75 -10.80
CA LEU A 285 27.09 21.22 -11.96
C LEU A 285 26.99 22.21 -13.14
N LYS A 286 28.02 23.04 -13.32
CA LYS A 286 28.08 23.98 -14.46
C LYS A 286 28.15 23.27 -15.81
#